data_AF-A0A8J8NME7-F1
#
_entry.id   AF-A0A8J8NME7-F1
#
_cell.length_a   1.000
_cell.length_b   1.000
_cell.length_c   1.000
_cell.angle_alpha   90.00
_cell.angle_beta   90.00
_cell.angle_gamma   90.00
#
_symmetry.space_group_name_H-M   'P 1'
#
loop_
_entity.id
_entity.type
_entity.pdbx_description
1 polymer ?
#
loop_
_entity_poly.entity_id
_entity_poly.type
_entity_poly.pdbx_seq_one_letter_code
_entity_poly.pdbx_strand_id
1 'polypeptide(L)'
;MNTFIENLYLSDPLSLKRYRTKHFRTIYSLCALVPVFIAFSIVFFLVFFMSPRGRHMRQYQREIYDWNSEAVADSFSIYRFQMSLPTHQFDLAYKTQMRNEDEQELETLLKYKQSYYLWGSTGLFPTNESSFTLTNRTTHEASEQILKIKYSLKGEGNSQLRLLGNTPYLESPVQESIVQQSEGEQGFEIQAFRRVDENNEAWCTGNITCKLECEKLREGIYIPPASKEDGNQGQCLKYEVLRKVCISVQEGDEENTLDFSGGCFEDSEVAFYEQAIPGVEYKLEGNVTVEVRHKKDPYIVFAEAHYNLGRDMEIVMWLSILCLAFALVLIVTLAILIMKARNEKQEVEDRQRLQAVI
;
A
#
# COMPACT_ATOMS: atom_id res chain seq x y z
N MET A 1 -0.78 -28.22 -35.48
CA MET A 1 -1.35 -26.87 -35.68
C MET A 1 -1.72 -26.60 -37.14
N ASN A 2 -0.87 -26.94 -38.12
CA ASN A 2 -1.17 -26.74 -39.56
C ASN A 2 -2.42 -27.49 -40.08
N THR A 3 -2.66 -28.73 -39.67
CA THR A 3 -3.82 -29.52 -40.11
C THR A 3 -5.16 -29.03 -39.56
N PHE A 4 -5.16 -28.45 -38.36
CA PHE A 4 -6.36 -27.84 -37.76
C PHE A 4 -6.75 -26.56 -38.50
N ILE A 5 -5.76 -25.76 -38.89
CA ILE A 5 -5.96 -24.56 -39.71
C ILE A 5 -6.52 -24.93 -41.09
N GLU A 6 -6.00 -25.99 -41.73
CA GLU A 6 -6.49 -26.47 -43.04
C GLU A 6 -7.94 -26.99 -43.00
N ASN A 7 -8.36 -27.65 -41.92
CA ASN A 7 -9.74 -28.11 -41.79
C ASN A 7 -10.74 -26.96 -41.56
N LEU A 8 -10.39 -25.95 -40.75
CA LEU A 8 -11.21 -24.75 -40.66
C LEU A 8 -11.27 -23.97 -41.99
N TYR A 9 -10.27 -24.12 -42.87
CA TYR A 9 -10.28 -23.53 -44.23
C TYR A 9 -11.27 -24.20 -45.20
N LEU A 10 -11.76 -25.40 -44.91
CA LEU A 10 -12.69 -26.16 -45.77
C LEU A 10 -14.15 -25.91 -45.40
N SER A 11 -14.44 -25.70 -44.14
CA SER A 11 -15.74 -25.27 -43.62
C SER A 11 -15.78 -23.74 -43.52
N ASP A 12 -15.90 -23.03 -44.65
CA ASP A 12 -16.00 -21.56 -44.69
C ASP A 12 -17.47 -21.12 -44.54
N PRO A 13 -18.00 -20.89 -43.33
CA PRO A 13 -19.40 -20.51 -43.12
C PRO A 13 -19.73 -19.14 -43.72
N LEU A 14 -18.72 -18.32 -44.04
CA LEU A 14 -18.90 -16.99 -44.62
C LEU A 14 -18.82 -17.01 -46.15
N SER A 15 -18.47 -18.15 -46.77
CA SER A 15 -18.31 -18.32 -48.23
C SER A 15 -17.34 -17.30 -48.87
N LEU A 16 -16.44 -16.71 -48.08
CA LEU A 16 -15.51 -15.67 -48.52
C LEU A 16 -14.45 -16.22 -49.48
N LYS A 17 -14.14 -17.52 -49.41
CA LYS A 17 -13.20 -18.22 -50.30
C LYS A 17 -13.61 -18.13 -51.77
N ARG A 18 -14.92 -18.00 -52.05
CA ARG A 18 -15.46 -17.89 -53.42
C ARG A 18 -15.09 -16.58 -54.10
N TYR A 19 -14.77 -15.53 -53.34
CA TYR A 19 -14.59 -14.17 -53.86
C TYR A 19 -13.13 -13.71 -53.96
N ARG A 20 -12.14 -14.57 -53.65
CA ARG A 20 -10.69 -14.33 -53.78
C ARG A 20 -10.27 -12.89 -53.41
N THR A 21 -10.87 -12.34 -52.36
CA THR A 21 -10.64 -10.95 -51.97
C THR A 21 -9.24 -10.81 -51.37
N LYS A 22 -8.58 -9.68 -51.63
CA LYS A 22 -7.21 -9.40 -51.16
C LYS A 22 -7.06 -9.52 -49.63
N HIS A 23 -8.17 -9.38 -48.90
CA HIS A 23 -8.22 -9.36 -47.44
C HIS A 23 -8.62 -10.70 -46.78
N PHE A 24 -8.91 -11.75 -47.54
CA PHE A 24 -9.41 -13.02 -47.00
C PHE A 24 -8.51 -13.64 -45.91
N ARG A 25 -7.19 -13.68 -46.15
CA ARG A 25 -6.21 -14.22 -45.19
C ARG A 25 -6.18 -13.41 -43.89
N THR A 26 -6.31 -12.10 -43.98
CA THR A 26 -6.35 -11.19 -42.83
C THR A 26 -7.62 -11.41 -42.01
N ILE A 27 -8.79 -11.46 -42.65
CA ILE A 27 -10.08 -11.70 -41.98
C ILE A 27 -10.03 -13.01 -41.20
N TYR A 28 -9.57 -14.09 -41.83
CA TYR A 28 -9.48 -15.39 -41.18
C TYR A 28 -8.48 -15.40 -40.01
N SER A 29 -7.33 -14.74 -40.16
CA SER A 29 -6.37 -14.58 -39.05
C SER A 29 -6.97 -13.81 -37.88
N LEU A 30 -7.75 -12.75 -38.14
CA LEU A 30 -8.43 -11.98 -37.10
C LEU A 30 -9.51 -12.83 -36.40
N CYS A 31 -10.31 -13.60 -37.14
CA CYS A 31 -11.29 -14.52 -36.57
C CYS A 31 -10.65 -15.56 -35.64
N ALA A 32 -9.42 -15.99 -35.92
CA ALA A 32 -8.68 -16.91 -35.05
C ALA A 32 -8.02 -16.20 -33.86
N LEU A 33 -7.50 -14.98 -34.03
CA LEU A 33 -6.80 -14.24 -32.97
C LEU A 33 -7.74 -13.69 -31.90
N VAL A 34 -8.92 -13.19 -32.26
CA VAL A 34 -9.90 -12.64 -31.30
C VAL A 34 -10.21 -13.61 -30.15
N PRO A 35 -10.64 -14.87 -30.39
CA PRO A 35 -10.95 -15.80 -29.30
C PRO A 35 -9.71 -16.18 -28.48
N VAL A 36 -8.51 -16.19 -29.09
CA VAL A 36 -7.25 -16.44 -28.38
C VAL A 36 -6.95 -15.33 -27.37
N PHE A 37 -7.07 -14.06 -27.77
CA PHE A 37 -6.85 -12.93 -26.85
C PHE A 37 -7.93 -12.86 -25.75
N ILE A 38 -9.19 -13.15 -26.08
CA ILE A 38 -10.26 -13.26 -25.07
C ILE A 38 -9.95 -14.38 -24.07
N ALA A 39 -9.53 -15.56 -24.56
CA ALA A 39 -9.17 -16.68 -23.69
C ALA A 39 -7.98 -16.34 -22.79
N PHE A 40 -6.94 -15.68 -23.32
CA PHE A 40 -5.81 -15.22 -22.49
C PHE A 40 -6.23 -14.19 -21.46
N SER A 41 -7.09 -13.22 -21.83
CA SER A 41 -7.65 -12.26 -20.86
C SER A 41 -8.36 -12.97 -19.72
N ILE A 42 -9.23 -13.94 -20.02
CA ILE A 42 -9.93 -14.74 -19.01
C ILE A 42 -8.94 -15.53 -18.14
N VAL A 43 -7.93 -16.17 -18.73
CA VAL A 43 -6.92 -16.94 -17.99
C VAL A 43 -6.14 -16.05 -17.05
N PHE A 44 -5.62 -14.91 -17.51
CA PHE A 44 -4.90 -13.97 -16.67
C PHE A 44 -5.80 -13.40 -15.57
N PHE A 45 -7.04 -13.05 -15.90
CA PHE A 45 -8.03 -12.63 -14.90
C PHE A 45 -8.26 -13.70 -13.84
N LEU A 46 -8.43 -14.96 -14.22
CA LEU A 46 -8.62 -16.06 -13.27
C LEU A 46 -7.38 -16.31 -12.41
N VAL A 47 -6.18 -16.25 -12.99
CA VAL A 47 -4.92 -16.34 -12.24
C VAL A 47 -4.84 -15.22 -11.20
N PHE A 48 -5.10 -13.97 -11.60
CA PHE A 48 -5.18 -12.85 -10.67
C PHE A 48 -6.24 -13.08 -9.59
N PHE A 49 -7.46 -13.46 -9.98
CA PHE A 49 -8.60 -13.63 -9.10
C PHE A 49 -8.42 -14.78 -8.08
N MET A 50 -7.76 -15.86 -8.48
CA MET A 50 -7.46 -17.01 -7.62
C MET A 50 -6.19 -16.85 -6.79
N SER A 51 -5.29 -15.93 -7.19
CA SER A 51 -4.08 -15.59 -6.44
C SER A 51 -4.41 -15.11 -5.02
N PRO A 52 -3.45 -15.12 -4.08
CA PRO A 52 -3.61 -14.51 -2.77
C PRO A 52 -4.14 -13.07 -2.88
N ARG A 53 -3.63 -12.29 -3.83
CA ARG A 53 -4.08 -10.92 -4.11
C ARG A 53 -5.55 -10.84 -4.50
N GLY A 54 -6.01 -11.71 -5.39
CA GLY A 54 -7.43 -11.76 -5.79
C GLY A 54 -8.36 -12.23 -4.68
N ARG A 55 -7.88 -13.04 -3.73
CA ARG A 55 -8.62 -13.38 -2.51
C ARG A 55 -8.69 -12.19 -1.55
N HIS A 56 -7.56 -11.54 -1.28
CA HIS A 56 -7.50 -10.32 -0.46
C HIS A 56 -8.38 -9.22 -1.03
N MET A 57 -8.37 -8.97 -2.35
CA MET A 57 -9.22 -7.95 -2.98
C MET A 57 -10.72 -8.25 -2.83
N ARG A 58 -11.11 -9.53 -2.88
CA ARG A 58 -12.50 -9.94 -2.61
C ARG A 58 -12.88 -9.76 -1.16
N GLN A 59 -11.98 -10.13 -0.26
CA GLN A 59 -12.15 -9.92 1.16
C GLN A 59 -12.26 -8.42 1.46
N TYR A 60 -11.42 -7.59 0.84
CA TYR A 60 -11.46 -6.13 0.87
C TYR A 60 -12.83 -5.59 0.45
N GLN A 61 -13.34 -5.99 -0.71
CA GLN A 61 -14.65 -5.54 -1.17
C GLN A 61 -15.78 -5.95 -0.22
N ARG A 62 -15.66 -7.13 0.39
CA ARG A 62 -16.64 -7.62 1.36
C ARG A 62 -16.55 -6.89 2.69
N GLU A 63 -15.35 -6.73 3.25
CA GLU A 63 -15.12 -6.06 4.53
C GLU A 63 -15.52 -4.59 4.47
N ILE A 64 -15.26 -3.92 3.35
CA ILE A 64 -15.74 -2.55 3.13
C ILE A 64 -17.27 -2.49 3.03
N TYR A 65 -17.89 -3.45 2.34
CA TYR A 65 -19.34 -3.47 2.23
C TYR A 65 -20.03 -3.78 3.56
N ASP A 66 -19.43 -4.69 4.35
CA ASP A 66 -19.90 -5.09 5.67
C ASP A 66 -19.46 -4.09 6.77
N TRP A 67 -18.69 -3.06 6.43
CA TRP A 67 -18.21 -2.06 7.38
C TRP A 67 -19.35 -1.20 7.90
N ASN A 68 -19.69 -1.41 9.17
CA ASN A 68 -20.60 -0.56 9.91
C ASN A 68 -19.80 0.40 10.80
N SER A 69 -19.49 1.58 10.27
CA SER A 69 -18.72 2.61 10.99
C SER A 69 -19.36 3.01 12.31
N GLU A 70 -20.70 3.00 12.39
CA GLU A 70 -21.43 3.40 13.61
C GLU A 70 -21.29 2.33 14.70
N ALA A 71 -21.42 1.05 14.34
CA ALA A 71 -21.21 -0.04 15.30
C ALA A 71 -19.77 -0.08 15.85
N VAL A 72 -18.77 0.15 15.00
CA VAL A 72 -17.36 0.17 15.43
C VAL A 72 -17.05 1.43 16.24
N ALA A 73 -17.61 2.59 15.87
CA ALA A 73 -17.50 3.80 16.67
C ALA A 73 -18.07 3.60 18.08
N ASP A 74 -19.25 2.99 18.17
CA ASP A 74 -19.92 2.72 19.44
C ASP A 74 -19.11 1.75 20.30
N SER A 75 -18.57 0.67 19.70
CA SER A 75 -17.71 -0.26 20.44
C SER A 75 -16.39 0.38 20.86
N PHE A 76 -15.83 1.30 20.06
CA PHE A 76 -14.61 2.02 20.41
C PHE A 76 -14.83 3.09 21.48
N SER A 77 -16.06 3.59 21.61
CA SER A 77 -16.40 4.67 22.52
C SER A 77 -16.22 4.33 24.01
N ILE A 78 -16.18 3.04 24.37
CA ILE A 78 -15.97 2.58 25.75
C ILE A 78 -14.50 2.63 26.17
N TYR A 79 -13.57 2.70 25.22
CA TYR A 79 -12.15 2.75 25.48
C TYR A 79 -11.64 4.19 25.60
N ARG A 80 -10.55 4.37 26.34
CA ARG A 80 -9.78 5.60 26.47
C ARG A 80 -8.33 5.27 26.15
N PHE A 81 -7.81 5.85 25.09
CA PHE A 81 -6.40 5.73 24.72
C PHE A 81 -5.61 6.91 25.28
N GLN A 82 -4.39 6.63 25.73
CA GLN A 82 -3.48 7.61 26.30
C GLN A 82 -2.09 7.45 25.68
N MET A 83 -1.45 8.58 25.42
CA MET A 83 -0.08 8.65 24.96
C MET A 83 0.76 9.26 26.08
N SER A 84 1.88 8.64 26.45
CA SER A 84 2.83 9.19 27.40
C SER A 84 4.21 9.32 26.79
N LEU A 85 4.77 10.52 26.92
CA LEU A 85 6.19 10.80 26.80
C LEU A 85 6.82 10.71 28.21
N PRO A 86 8.15 10.60 28.35
CA PRO A 86 8.81 10.45 29.65
C PRO A 86 8.39 11.50 30.69
N THR A 87 8.06 12.71 30.26
CA THR A 87 7.72 13.85 31.11
C THR A 87 6.22 14.19 31.13
N HIS A 88 5.42 13.67 30.20
CA HIS A 88 4.05 14.14 29.95
C HIS A 88 3.10 13.01 29.54
N GLN A 89 1.82 13.09 29.93
CA GLN A 89 0.77 12.16 29.52
C GLN A 89 -0.40 12.92 28.89
N PHE A 90 -0.94 12.38 27.80
CA PHE A 90 -1.95 12.99 26.96
C PHE A 90 -3.06 11.98 26.68
N ASP A 91 -4.32 12.43 26.72
CA ASP A 91 -5.43 11.64 26.22
C ASP A 91 -5.55 11.78 24.70
N LEU A 92 -5.78 10.66 24.02
CA LEU A 92 -6.16 10.67 22.61
C LEU A 92 -7.63 11.07 22.50
N ALA A 93 -7.92 11.98 21.57
CA ALA A 93 -9.28 12.44 21.33
C ALA A 93 -9.95 11.58 20.26
N TYR A 94 -11.17 11.15 20.52
CA TYR A 94 -12.00 10.56 19.47
C TYR A 94 -12.34 11.63 18.43
N LYS A 95 -12.08 11.35 17.15
CA LYS A 95 -12.40 12.27 16.05
C LYS A 95 -13.23 11.57 14.98
N THR A 96 -14.23 12.29 14.48
CA THR A 96 -15.16 11.83 13.44
C THR A 96 -15.02 12.60 12.11
N GLN A 97 -14.10 13.57 12.02
CA GLN A 97 -13.98 14.47 10.87
C GLN A 97 -12.55 14.54 10.30
N MET A 98 -12.44 14.39 8.98
CA MET A 98 -11.20 14.31 8.20
C MET A 98 -10.51 15.64 7.94
N ARG A 99 -9.19 15.57 7.66
CA ARG A 99 -8.39 16.69 7.12
C ARG A 99 -7.36 16.32 6.03
N ASN A 100 -7.18 15.05 5.65
CA ASN A 100 -6.16 14.63 4.67
C ASN A 100 -6.74 14.39 3.26
N GLU A 101 -5.95 14.71 2.23
CA GLU A 101 -6.31 14.60 0.80
C GLU A 101 -6.50 13.13 0.34
N ASP A 102 -5.63 12.22 0.76
CA ASP A 102 -5.72 10.78 0.42
C ASP A 102 -7.00 10.13 0.97
N GLU A 103 -7.48 10.63 2.13
CA GLU A 103 -8.68 10.11 2.78
C GLU A 103 -9.97 10.73 2.20
N GLN A 104 -9.85 11.92 1.60
CA GLN A 104 -10.91 12.59 0.86
C GLN A 104 -11.34 11.76 -0.37
N GLU A 105 -10.39 11.12 -1.06
CA GLU A 105 -10.70 10.22 -2.17
C GLU A 105 -11.52 9.01 -1.70
N LEU A 106 -11.16 8.40 -0.58
CA LEU A 106 -11.95 7.31 0.04
C LEU A 106 -13.34 7.77 0.49
N GLU A 107 -13.48 8.97 1.05
CA GLU A 107 -14.77 9.53 1.45
C GLU A 107 -15.73 9.62 0.25
N THR A 108 -15.24 10.12 -0.88
CA THR A 108 -16.04 10.26 -2.10
C THR A 108 -16.45 8.90 -2.69
N LEU A 109 -15.59 7.90 -2.59
CA LEU A 109 -15.84 6.58 -3.16
C LEU A 109 -16.76 5.71 -2.28
N LEU A 110 -16.73 5.88 -0.95
CA LEU A 110 -17.33 4.92 -0.01
C LEU A 110 -18.33 5.51 0.99
N LYS A 111 -18.59 6.83 0.98
CA LYS A 111 -19.35 7.53 2.06
C LYS A 111 -18.81 7.16 3.45
N TYR A 112 -17.50 7.07 3.52
CA TYR A 112 -16.78 6.51 4.65
C TYR A 112 -16.77 7.50 5.82
N LYS A 113 -17.22 7.06 6.99
CA LYS A 113 -17.03 7.78 8.26
C LYS A 113 -15.90 7.09 9.03
N GLN A 114 -14.86 7.85 9.34
CA GLN A 114 -13.76 7.40 10.18
C GLN A 114 -14.19 7.28 11.65
N SER A 115 -13.74 6.21 12.32
CA SER A 115 -14.01 5.94 13.73
C SER A 115 -12.71 5.59 14.45
N TYR A 116 -11.76 6.53 14.49
CA TYR A 116 -10.46 6.33 15.15
C TYR A 116 -10.22 7.35 16.28
N TYR A 117 -9.24 7.01 17.12
CA TYR A 117 -8.65 7.93 18.07
C TYR A 117 -7.46 8.63 17.44
N LEU A 118 -7.37 9.95 17.63
CA LEU A 118 -6.31 10.78 17.06
C LEU A 118 -5.66 11.66 18.11
N TRP A 119 -4.35 11.80 18.00
CA TRP A 119 -3.59 12.85 18.66
C TRP A 119 -2.92 13.74 17.61
N GLY A 120 -2.95 15.05 17.84
CA GLY A 120 -2.11 16.03 17.11
C GLY A 120 -2.81 16.97 16.12
N SER A 121 -4.05 16.75 15.64
CA SER A 121 -4.49 17.52 14.45
C SER A 121 -5.13 18.90 14.64
N THR A 122 -5.52 19.35 15.86
CA THR A 122 -5.98 20.76 16.07
C THR A 122 -6.14 21.18 17.57
N GLY A 123 -5.16 21.90 18.14
CA GLY A 123 -5.42 23.09 18.98
C GLY A 123 -5.63 22.95 20.49
N LEU A 124 -4.56 22.65 21.24
CA LEU A 124 -4.14 23.30 22.51
C LEU A 124 -2.91 22.52 23.01
N PHE A 125 -1.77 22.82 22.38
CA PHE A 125 -0.50 22.22 22.75
C PHE A 125 0.07 22.94 23.99
N PRO A 126 0.57 22.24 25.02
CA PRO A 126 1.66 22.79 25.80
C PRO A 126 2.88 22.88 24.88
N THR A 127 3.41 24.09 24.67
CA THR A 127 4.25 24.39 23.49
C THR A 127 5.76 24.24 23.67
N ASN A 128 6.28 23.74 24.79
CA ASN A 128 7.63 24.17 25.18
C ASN A 128 8.67 23.09 25.59
N GLU A 129 8.41 21.78 25.58
CA GLU A 129 9.35 20.87 26.30
C GLU A 129 9.83 19.59 25.58
N SER A 130 9.51 19.34 24.30
CA SER A 130 10.11 18.20 23.56
C SER A 130 10.56 18.51 22.13
N SER A 131 11.58 19.39 22.02
CA SER A 131 12.34 19.55 20.78
C SER A 131 13.72 18.89 20.87
N PHE A 132 14.17 18.34 19.75
CA PHE A 132 15.53 17.82 19.60
C PHE A 132 16.11 18.31 18.29
N THR A 133 17.41 18.62 18.30
CA THR A 133 18.16 18.93 17.10
C THR A 133 19.14 17.80 16.86
N LEU A 134 19.06 17.16 15.71
CA LEU A 134 20.06 16.18 15.31
C LEU A 134 21.37 16.92 15.02
N THR A 135 22.32 16.80 15.94
CA THR A 135 23.68 17.33 15.80
C THR A 135 24.67 16.18 15.62
N ASN A 136 25.89 16.47 15.17
CA ASN A 136 26.92 15.45 14.92
C ASN A 136 27.37 14.65 16.18
N ARG A 137 26.78 14.87 17.36
CA ARG A 137 27.14 14.22 18.64
C ARG A 137 26.03 13.34 19.26
N THR A 138 24.88 13.17 18.62
CA THR A 138 23.63 12.69 19.26
C THR A 138 23.48 11.18 19.47
N THR A 139 24.55 10.39 19.58
CA THR A 139 24.40 8.94 19.76
C THR A 139 23.93 8.52 21.17
N HIS A 140 24.09 9.37 22.18
CA HIS A 140 23.76 9.02 23.58
C HIS A 140 22.41 9.54 24.10
N GLU A 141 21.77 10.50 23.43
CA GLU A 141 20.47 11.08 23.87
C GLU A 141 19.25 10.34 23.26
N ALA A 142 19.49 9.37 22.38
CA ALA A 142 18.44 8.66 21.64
C ALA A 142 17.57 7.73 22.50
N SER A 143 18.11 7.21 23.61
CA SER A 143 17.38 6.32 24.52
C SER A 143 16.33 7.02 25.38
N GLU A 144 16.32 8.35 25.43
CA GLU A 144 15.43 9.11 26.31
C GLU A 144 14.10 9.51 25.68
N GLN A 145 13.90 9.32 24.37
CA GLN A 145 12.70 9.76 23.66
C GLN A 145 11.86 8.58 23.17
N ILE A 146 11.34 7.81 24.14
CA ILE A 146 10.42 6.70 23.89
C ILE A 146 8.98 7.20 24.04
N LEU A 147 8.22 7.06 22.96
CA LEU A 147 6.78 7.26 22.95
C LEU A 147 6.09 6.01 23.48
N LYS A 148 5.24 6.16 24.50
CA LYS A 148 4.42 5.09 25.06
C LYS A 148 2.95 5.30 24.73
N ILE A 149 2.27 4.27 24.25
CA ILE A 149 0.81 4.30 24.02
C ILE A 149 0.15 3.27 24.93
N LYS A 150 -0.81 3.72 25.73
CA LYS A 150 -1.60 2.96 26.71
C LYS A 150 -3.09 3.07 26.37
N TYR A 151 -3.91 2.17 26.91
CA TYR A 151 -5.36 2.33 26.87
C TYR A 151 -6.03 1.73 28.11
N SER A 152 -7.27 2.14 28.35
CA SER A 152 -8.10 1.73 29.49
C SER A 152 -9.58 1.77 29.13
N LEU A 153 -10.42 1.03 29.86
CA LEU A 153 -11.88 1.14 29.81
C LEU A 153 -12.34 2.39 30.56
N LYS A 154 -13.30 3.13 30.00
CA LYS A 154 -13.87 4.30 30.66
C LYS A 154 -14.60 3.88 31.93
N GLY A 155 -14.05 4.25 33.08
CA GLY A 155 -14.65 4.01 34.39
C GLY A 155 -14.05 2.85 35.18
N GLU A 156 -13.11 2.09 34.60
CA GLU A 156 -12.37 1.04 35.28
C GLU A 156 -10.88 1.37 35.35
N GLY A 157 -10.26 1.09 36.51
CA GLY A 157 -8.86 1.45 36.77
C GLY A 157 -7.83 0.55 36.10
N ASN A 158 -8.22 -0.65 35.66
CA ASN A 158 -7.31 -1.66 35.13
C ASN A 158 -7.89 -2.26 33.85
N SER A 159 -7.15 -2.26 32.74
CA SER A 159 -7.54 -2.93 31.50
C SER A 159 -6.34 -3.67 30.92
N GLN A 160 -6.57 -4.86 30.36
CA GLN A 160 -5.53 -5.72 29.80
C GLN A 160 -5.59 -5.73 28.28
N LEU A 161 -4.47 -5.48 27.63
CA LEU A 161 -4.17 -5.78 26.21
C LEU A 161 -3.82 -7.24 26.06
N ARG A 162 -4.49 -7.91 25.13
CA ARG A 162 -4.00 -9.21 24.70
C ARG A 162 -3.27 -9.03 23.38
N LEU A 163 -2.07 -9.60 23.34
CA LEU A 163 -1.37 -9.79 22.08
C LEU A 163 -1.92 -11.06 21.48
N LEU A 164 -2.46 -10.98 20.26
CA LEU A 164 -2.76 -12.18 19.48
C LEU A 164 -1.45 -12.93 19.26
N GLY A 165 -1.35 -14.10 19.89
CA GLY A 165 -0.15 -14.93 19.86
C GLY A 165 0.31 -15.23 18.43
N ASN A 166 1.61 -15.03 18.22
CA ASN A 166 2.36 -15.32 17.00
C ASN A 166 1.74 -14.71 15.73
N THR A 167 1.85 -13.39 15.56
CA THR A 167 1.85 -12.79 14.22
C THR A 167 3.04 -13.40 13.44
N PRO A 168 2.80 -14.20 12.39
CA PRO A 168 3.82 -15.11 11.85
C PRO A 168 4.93 -14.45 11.00
N TYR A 169 5.12 -13.12 11.07
CA TYR A 169 6.01 -12.40 10.14
C TYR A 169 6.78 -11.19 10.71
N LEU A 170 6.85 -10.98 12.02
CA LEU A 170 7.72 -9.92 12.58
C LEU A 170 9.17 -10.41 12.78
N GLU A 171 9.88 -10.66 11.67
CA GLU A 171 11.36 -10.62 11.63
C GLU A 171 11.87 -9.24 11.17
N SER A 172 11.05 -8.19 11.27
CA SER A 172 11.52 -6.83 11.00
C SER A 172 12.43 -6.39 12.16
N PRO A 173 13.59 -5.76 11.90
CA PRO A 173 14.54 -5.30 12.92
C PRO A 173 14.03 -4.13 13.78
N VAL A 174 12.74 -3.80 13.69
CA VAL A 174 12.08 -2.92 14.65
C VAL A 174 12.02 -3.68 15.97
N GLN A 175 12.93 -3.33 16.89
CA GLN A 175 12.90 -3.76 18.28
C GLN A 175 11.59 -3.29 18.94
N GLU A 176 10.51 -4.02 18.74
CA GLU A 176 9.32 -3.95 19.57
C GLU A 176 9.66 -4.61 20.92
N SER A 177 10.33 -3.87 21.79
CA SER A 177 10.37 -4.23 23.21
C SER A 177 8.99 -3.93 23.79
N ILE A 178 8.08 -4.90 23.70
CA ILE A 178 6.86 -4.90 24.50
C ILE A 178 7.31 -5.04 25.95
N VAL A 179 7.46 -3.91 26.64
CA VAL A 179 7.83 -3.90 28.05
C VAL A 179 6.55 -4.22 28.85
N GLN A 180 6.47 -5.44 29.41
CA GLN A 180 5.53 -5.73 30.48
C GLN A 180 5.92 -4.86 31.69
N GLN A 181 5.31 -3.69 31.81
CA GLN A 181 5.67 -2.71 32.82
C GLN A 181 4.65 -2.76 33.96
N SER A 182 5.01 -3.45 35.06
CA SER A 182 4.18 -3.59 36.28
C SER A 182 2.79 -4.23 36.07
N GLU A 183 2.23 -4.86 37.12
CA GLU A 183 0.97 -5.60 37.04
C GLU A 183 -0.18 -4.73 36.51
N GLY A 184 -0.49 -4.85 35.21
CA GLY A 184 -1.71 -4.31 34.59
C GLY A 184 -1.54 -3.23 33.53
N GLU A 185 -0.34 -2.71 33.25
CA GLU A 185 -0.13 -1.76 32.14
C GLU A 185 0.53 -2.43 30.94
N GLN A 186 -0.13 -2.33 29.78
CA GLN A 186 0.41 -2.77 28.49
C GLN A 186 0.43 -1.61 27.51
N GLY A 187 1.51 -1.51 26.75
CA GLY A 187 1.70 -0.44 25.77
C GLY A 187 2.83 -0.72 24.80
N PHE A 188 2.97 0.19 23.84
CA PHE A 188 3.98 0.15 22.79
C PHE A 188 5.06 1.17 23.07
N GLU A 189 6.32 0.79 22.87
CA GLU A 189 7.46 1.71 22.94
C GLU A 189 7.93 2.02 21.52
N ILE A 190 7.81 3.27 21.10
CA ILE A 190 8.19 3.72 19.76
C ILE A 190 9.29 4.76 19.90
N GLN A 191 10.39 4.57 19.17
CA GLN A 191 11.51 5.50 19.20
C GLN A 191 11.14 6.76 18.40
N ALA A 192 11.38 7.94 18.99
CA ALA A 192 11.17 9.24 18.33
C ALA A 192 12.01 9.43 17.05
N PHE A 193 13.16 8.77 16.99
CA PHE A 193 14.00 8.69 15.81
C PHE A 193 14.76 7.36 15.83
N ARG A 194 15.07 6.83 14.67
CA ARG A 194 15.85 5.60 14.52
C ARG A 194 17.02 5.81 13.59
N ARG A 195 18.09 5.07 13.82
CA ARG A 195 19.22 5.00 12.91
C ARG A 195 18.91 3.96 11.83
N VAL A 196 19.06 4.35 10.57
CA VAL A 196 18.89 3.45 9.43
C VAL A 196 20.23 2.79 9.17
N ASP A 197 20.46 1.66 9.83
CA ASP A 197 21.59 0.80 9.51
C ASP A 197 21.20 -0.13 8.36
N GLU A 198 21.25 0.41 7.15
CA GLU A 198 21.26 -0.41 5.94
C GLU A 198 22.53 -1.30 5.99
N ASN A 199 22.35 -2.53 6.46
CA ASN A 199 23.29 -3.65 6.46
C ASN A 199 24.60 -3.53 7.26
N ASN A 200 24.77 -2.56 8.16
CA ASN A 200 26.00 -2.39 8.96
C ASN A 200 27.30 -2.24 8.12
N GLU A 201 27.19 -2.11 6.80
CA GLU A 201 28.34 -1.92 5.93
C GLU A 201 28.74 -0.45 5.95
N ALA A 202 29.99 -0.17 6.31
CA ALA A 202 30.55 1.17 6.20
C ALA A 202 30.51 1.57 4.71
N TRP A 203 29.55 2.43 4.38
CA TRP A 203 29.18 2.80 3.02
C TRP A 203 30.30 3.40 2.17
N CYS A 204 31.28 4.04 2.80
CA CYS A 204 32.40 4.61 2.08
C CYS A 204 33.69 4.56 2.89
N THR A 205 34.74 4.11 2.22
CA THR A 205 36.06 3.88 2.79
C THR A 205 37.03 4.92 2.23
N GLY A 206 37.40 5.91 3.07
CA GLY A 206 38.54 6.80 2.85
C GLY A 206 38.55 7.68 1.57
N ASN A 207 37.89 8.84 1.61
CA ASN A 207 38.32 10.08 0.91
C ASN A 207 37.38 11.27 1.18
N ILE A 208 37.79 12.48 0.77
CA ILE A 208 36.93 13.70 0.73
C ILE A 208 35.60 13.44 -0.03
N THR A 209 35.60 12.49 -0.97
CA THR A 209 34.42 12.06 -1.72
C THR A 209 33.34 11.43 -0.84
N CYS A 210 33.71 10.72 0.23
CA CYS A 210 32.78 10.06 1.15
C CYS A 210 31.90 11.08 1.91
N LYS A 211 32.48 12.21 2.30
CA LYS A 211 31.71 13.32 2.89
C LYS A 211 30.69 13.88 1.90
N LEU A 212 31.13 14.15 0.67
CA LEU A 212 30.25 14.72 -0.37
C LEU A 212 29.11 13.77 -0.73
N GLU A 213 29.40 12.48 -0.87
CA GLU A 213 28.41 11.46 -1.18
C GLU A 213 27.42 11.27 -0.03
N CYS A 214 27.91 11.19 1.21
CA CYS A 214 27.06 11.10 2.39
C CYS A 214 26.10 12.30 2.50
N GLU A 215 26.63 13.52 2.44
CA GLU A 215 25.84 14.74 2.65
C GLU A 215 24.93 15.06 1.46
N LYS A 216 25.39 14.87 0.22
CA LYS A 216 24.65 15.32 -0.98
C LYS A 216 23.84 14.23 -1.68
N LEU A 217 24.34 13.01 -1.72
CA LEU A 217 23.66 11.94 -2.47
C LEU A 217 22.74 11.12 -1.58
N ARG A 218 23.05 11.04 -0.29
CA ARG A 218 22.33 10.20 0.66
C ARG A 218 21.64 10.97 1.77
N GLU A 219 21.84 12.29 1.81
CA GLU A 219 21.25 13.18 2.82
C GLU A 219 21.54 12.67 4.25
N GLY A 220 22.74 12.14 4.46
CA GLY A 220 23.21 11.59 5.73
C GLY A 220 24.16 12.54 6.48
N ILE A 221 24.45 12.19 7.73
CA ILE A 221 25.40 12.89 8.59
C ILE A 221 26.75 12.17 8.54
N TYR A 222 27.76 12.84 7.98
CA TYR A 222 29.12 12.30 7.94
C TYR A 222 29.86 12.55 9.27
N ILE A 223 30.22 11.46 9.96
CA ILE A 223 31.07 11.47 11.15
C ILE A 223 32.50 11.14 10.72
N PRO A 224 33.46 12.08 10.82
CA PRO A 224 34.85 11.79 10.52
C PRO A 224 35.43 10.82 11.57
N PRO A 225 36.45 10.01 11.20
CA PRO A 225 37.04 9.07 12.15
C PRO A 225 37.72 9.82 13.31
N ALA A 226 37.65 9.23 14.51
CA ALA A 226 38.16 9.84 15.74
C ALA A 226 39.68 10.07 15.71
N SER A 227 40.42 9.19 15.03
CA SER A 227 41.86 9.32 14.77
C SER A 227 42.15 8.96 13.32
N LYS A 228 43.08 9.70 12.70
CA LYS A 228 43.62 9.34 11.37
C LYS A 228 44.50 8.10 11.41
N GLU A 229 45.01 7.73 12.58
CA GLU A 229 45.97 6.64 12.75
C GLU A 229 45.31 5.27 12.91
N ASP A 230 44.05 5.22 13.33
CA ASP A 230 43.35 3.96 13.65
C ASP A 230 42.87 3.19 12.41
N GLY A 231 43.07 3.72 11.20
CA GLY A 231 42.55 3.12 9.96
C GLY A 231 41.01 3.09 9.88
N ASN A 232 40.32 3.54 10.93
CA ASN A 232 38.87 3.66 10.97
C ASN A 232 38.41 4.67 9.92
N GLN A 233 37.43 4.26 9.14
CA GLN A 233 36.84 5.10 8.10
C GLN A 233 35.80 6.00 8.74
N GLY A 234 35.54 7.15 8.11
CA GLY A 234 34.39 7.97 8.50
C GLY A 234 33.10 7.17 8.32
N GLN A 235 32.11 7.45 9.17
CA GLN A 235 30.82 6.80 9.13
C GLN A 235 29.79 7.78 8.54
N CYS A 236 28.98 7.31 7.59
CA CYS A 236 27.80 8.04 7.14
C CYS A 236 26.60 7.50 7.89
N LEU A 237 25.97 8.33 8.71
CA LEU A 237 24.79 7.96 9.48
C LEU A 237 23.54 8.55 8.85
N LYS A 238 22.53 7.71 8.63
CA LYS A 238 21.19 8.16 8.24
C LYS A 238 20.26 8.00 9.44
N TYR A 239 19.50 9.05 9.71
CA TYR A 239 18.49 9.07 10.75
C TYR A 239 17.14 9.26 10.11
N GLU A 240 16.13 8.61 10.67
CA GLU A 240 14.75 8.92 10.37
C GLU A 240 14.04 9.39 11.64
N VAL A 241 13.16 10.35 11.48
CA VAL A 241 12.38 10.96 12.56
C VAL A 241 10.94 10.49 12.46
N LEU A 242 10.36 10.15 13.60
CA LEU A 242 8.98 9.74 13.71
C LEU A 242 8.04 10.86 13.26
N ARG A 243 7.07 10.53 12.41
CA ARG A 243 6.06 11.47 11.91
C ARG A 243 4.64 11.03 12.15
N LYS A 244 4.38 9.75 11.98
CA LYS A 244 3.05 9.20 12.24
C LYS A 244 3.19 7.88 12.97
N VAL A 245 2.25 7.63 13.86
CA VAL A 245 2.05 6.36 14.51
C VAL A 245 0.65 5.92 14.17
N CYS A 246 0.49 4.70 13.70
CA CYS A 246 -0.81 4.14 13.42
C CYS A 246 -0.85 2.69 13.89
N ILE A 247 -1.77 2.43 14.82
CA ILE A 247 -1.98 1.12 15.45
C ILE A 247 -3.31 0.55 14.98
N SER A 248 -3.29 -0.71 14.57
CA SER A 248 -4.47 -1.51 14.26
C SER A 248 -4.87 -2.36 15.46
N VAL A 249 -6.11 -2.25 15.92
CA VAL A 249 -6.68 -3.07 17.00
C VAL A 249 -7.97 -3.76 16.56
N GLN A 250 -8.28 -4.90 17.15
CA GLN A 250 -9.56 -5.58 16.96
C GLN A 250 -10.16 -5.94 18.33
N GLU A 251 -11.47 -6.14 18.41
CA GLU A 251 -12.09 -6.70 19.62
C GLU A 251 -11.56 -8.13 19.85
N GLY A 252 -11.18 -8.43 21.09
CA GLY A 252 -10.72 -9.75 21.48
C GLY A 252 -11.86 -10.73 21.74
N ASP A 253 -11.51 -12.00 21.99
CA ASP A 253 -12.49 -13.05 22.29
C ASP A 253 -13.24 -12.82 23.62
N GLU A 254 -12.65 -12.05 24.53
CA GLU A 254 -13.27 -11.68 25.80
C GLU A 254 -13.93 -10.30 25.71
N GLU A 255 -15.08 -10.16 26.36
CA GLU A 255 -15.83 -8.90 26.40
C GLU A 255 -14.94 -7.77 26.95
N ASN A 256 -14.95 -6.63 26.27
CA ASN A 256 -14.18 -5.43 26.62
C ASN A 256 -12.64 -5.60 26.54
N THR A 257 -12.15 -6.60 25.80
CA THR A 257 -10.73 -6.73 25.49
C THR A 257 -10.42 -6.23 24.07
N LEU A 258 -9.24 -5.63 23.91
CA LEU A 258 -8.70 -5.25 22.61
C LEU A 258 -7.46 -6.08 22.33
N ASP A 259 -7.43 -6.65 21.13
CA ASP A 259 -6.30 -7.37 20.60
C ASP A 259 -5.52 -6.49 19.62
N PHE A 260 -4.22 -6.39 19.84
CA PHE A 260 -3.32 -5.71 18.90
C PHE A 260 -3.17 -6.52 17.61
N SER A 261 -3.35 -5.84 16.47
CA SER A 261 -3.33 -6.45 15.14
C SER A 261 -2.20 -5.93 14.24
N GLY A 262 -1.20 -5.25 14.80
CA GLY A 262 -0.07 -4.67 14.06
C GLY A 262 -0.21 -3.17 13.81
N GLY A 263 0.68 -2.64 12.98
CA GLY A 263 0.61 -1.26 12.50
C GLY A 263 -0.14 -1.10 11.17
N CYS A 264 -0.34 0.16 10.77
CA CYS A 264 -1.07 0.51 9.55
C CYS A 264 -0.19 0.77 8.32
N PHE A 265 1.14 0.72 8.48
CA PHE A 265 2.09 1.01 7.41
C PHE A 265 2.59 -0.28 6.76
N GLU A 266 3.52 -0.14 5.80
CA GLU A 266 4.16 -1.26 5.10
C GLU A 266 4.76 -2.26 6.10
N ASP A 267 4.68 -3.56 5.78
CA ASP A 267 5.12 -4.66 6.65
C ASP A 267 4.51 -4.66 8.06
N SER A 268 3.31 -4.07 8.20
CA SER A 268 2.63 -3.90 9.49
C SER A 268 3.43 -3.03 10.48
N GLU A 269 4.28 -2.12 9.99
CA GLU A 269 4.98 -1.16 10.84
C GLU A 269 3.98 -0.22 11.55
N VAL A 270 4.20 -0.01 12.85
CA VAL A 270 3.38 0.87 13.70
C VAL A 270 3.72 2.34 13.51
N ALA A 271 4.92 2.63 13.03
CA ALA A 271 5.49 3.97 12.98
C ALA A 271 5.98 4.30 11.56
N PHE A 272 5.54 5.44 11.05
CA PHE A 272 6.05 6.03 9.83
C PHE A 272 7.14 7.04 10.16
N TYR A 273 8.31 6.78 9.61
CA TYR A 273 9.50 7.59 9.78
C TYR A 273 9.83 8.34 8.49
N GLU A 274 10.23 9.61 8.60
CA GLU A 274 10.75 10.40 7.48
C GLU A 274 12.25 10.61 7.64
N GLN A 275 12.96 10.68 6.52
CA GLN A 275 14.38 11.00 6.53
C GLN A 275 14.65 12.35 7.21
N ALA A 276 15.58 12.34 8.16
CA ALA A 276 15.99 13.53 8.88
C ALA A 276 16.91 14.41 8.04
N ILE A 277 16.71 15.72 8.13
CA ILE A 277 17.53 16.75 7.50
C ILE A 277 18.51 17.28 8.54
N PRO A 278 19.83 17.20 8.30
CA PRO A 278 20.83 17.69 9.25
C PRO A 278 20.64 19.18 9.58
N GLY A 279 20.73 19.51 10.87
CA GLY A 279 20.61 20.89 11.36
C GLY A 279 19.18 21.43 11.47
N VAL A 280 18.17 20.62 11.14
CA VAL A 280 16.75 20.94 11.40
C VAL A 280 16.38 20.51 12.82
N GLU A 281 15.69 21.40 13.53
CA GLU A 281 15.08 21.10 14.83
C GLU A 281 13.76 20.36 14.59
N TYR A 282 13.62 19.18 15.20
CA TYR A 282 12.40 18.38 15.17
C TYR A 282 11.70 18.49 16.51
N LYS A 283 10.39 18.75 16.46
CA LYS A 283 9.52 18.76 17.65
C LYS A 283 8.59 17.56 17.55
N LEU A 284 8.52 16.75 18.60
CA LEU A 284 7.57 15.63 18.63
C LEU A 284 6.16 16.16 18.90
N GLU A 285 6.07 17.13 19.82
CA GLU A 285 4.86 17.89 20.11
C GLU A 285 4.29 18.56 18.85
N GLY A 286 3.08 18.13 18.47
CA GLY A 286 2.31 18.72 17.38
C GLY A 286 2.71 18.32 15.96
N ASN A 287 3.81 17.59 15.78
CA ASN A 287 4.20 17.06 14.47
C ASN A 287 3.99 15.56 14.33
N VAL A 288 4.02 14.81 15.44
CA VAL A 288 3.71 13.37 15.40
C VAL A 288 2.20 13.19 15.46
N THR A 289 1.62 12.52 14.47
CA THR A 289 0.20 12.15 14.51
C THR A 289 0.08 10.72 15.03
N VAL A 290 -0.75 10.48 16.06
CA VAL A 290 -0.99 9.13 16.57
C VAL A 290 -2.42 8.72 16.28
N GLU A 291 -2.59 7.59 15.60
CA GLU A 291 -3.85 7.02 15.15
C GLU A 291 -4.05 5.64 15.75
N VAL A 292 -5.24 5.38 16.27
CA VAL A 292 -5.67 4.03 16.64
C VAL A 292 -6.90 3.66 15.84
N ARG A 293 -6.74 2.72 14.92
CA ARG A 293 -7.75 2.29 13.96
C ARG A 293 -8.18 0.86 14.25
N HIS A 294 -9.41 0.54 13.89
CA HIS A 294 -9.87 -0.85 13.94
C HIS A 294 -9.27 -1.64 12.77
N LYS A 295 -8.98 -2.93 12.96
CA LYS A 295 -8.38 -3.79 11.91
C LYS A 295 -9.20 -3.86 10.64
N LYS A 296 -10.53 -3.87 10.77
CA LYS A 296 -11.45 -3.90 9.62
C LYS A 296 -11.74 -2.51 9.03
N ASP A 297 -11.08 -1.46 9.52
CA ASP A 297 -11.26 -0.11 8.98
C ASP A 297 -10.87 -0.12 7.49
N PRO A 298 -11.75 0.36 6.58
CA PRO A 298 -11.50 0.44 5.14
C PRO A 298 -10.12 0.99 4.77
N TYR A 299 -9.60 1.96 5.52
CA TYR A 299 -8.25 2.47 5.32
C TYR A 299 -7.17 1.42 5.63
N ILE A 300 -7.29 0.68 6.73
CA ILE A 300 -6.35 -0.39 7.09
C ILE A 300 -6.38 -1.49 6.05
N VAL A 301 -7.58 -1.93 5.66
CA VAL A 301 -7.72 -2.98 4.65
C VAL A 301 -7.18 -2.50 3.29
N PHE A 302 -7.37 -1.22 2.95
CA PHE A 302 -6.78 -0.61 1.76
C PHE A 302 -5.25 -0.56 1.84
N ALA A 303 -4.70 -0.08 2.95
CA ALA A 303 -3.26 0.05 3.17
C ALA A 303 -2.58 -1.32 3.12
N GLU A 304 -3.12 -2.33 3.82
CA GLU A 304 -2.62 -3.70 3.78
C GLU A 304 -2.65 -4.26 2.35
N ALA A 305 -3.74 -3.99 1.61
CA ALA A 305 -3.84 -4.37 0.21
C ALA A 305 -2.91 -3.58 -0.72
N HIS A 306 -2.51 -2.38 -0.36
CA HIS A 306 -1.61 -1.56 -1.17
C HIS A 306 -0.15 -1.91 -0.93
N TYR A 307 0.26 -2.01 0.33
CA TYR A 307 1.64 -2.24 0.73
C TYR A 307 2.06 -3.72 0.68
N ASN A 308 1.22 -4.65 1.14
CA ASN A 308 1.61 -6.07 1.23
C ASN A 308 1.33 -6.87 -0.03
N LEU A 309 0.47 -6.37 -0.93
CA LEU A 309 0.23 -7.02 -2.22
C LEU A 309 1.30 -6.53 -3.19
N GLY A 310 2.42 -7.26 -3.24
CA GLY A 310 3.55 -6.95 -4.11
C GLY A 310 3.16 -6.60 -5.55
N ARG A 311 3.98 -5.70 -6.14
CA ARG A 311 3.85 -5.15 -7.51
C ARG A 311 3.64 -6.22 -8.59
N ASP A 312 4.10 -7.46 -8.35
CA ASP A 312 4.13 -8.55 -9.32
C ASP A 312 2.75 -9.07 -9.75
N MET A 313 1.76 -9.07 -8.85
CA MET A 313 0.42 -9.56 -9.20
C MET A 313 -0.44 -8.50 -9.92
N GLU A 314 -0.05 -7.22 -9.84
CA GLU A 314 -0.70 -6.15 -10.58
C GLU A 314 -0.47 -6.31 -12.09
N ILE A 315 0.73 -6.79 -12.48
CA ILE A 315 1.10 -7.06 -13.86
C ILE A 315 0.13 -8.05 -14.51
N VAL A 316 -0.31 -9.08 -13.78
CA VAL A 316 -1.24 -10.10 -14.32
C VAL A 316 -2.62 -9.49 -14.62
N MET A 317 -3.11 -8.60 -13.75
CA MET A 317 -4.35 -7.86 -14.00
C MET A 317 -4.21 -6.93 -15.21
N TRP A 318 -3.10 -6.18 -15.31
CA TRP A 318 -2.83 -5.33 -16.47
C TRP A 318 -2.71 -6.12 -17.77
N LEU A 319 -2.07 -7.30 -17.75
CA LEU A 319 -2.01 -8.20 -18.91
C LEU A 319 -3.40 -8.69 -19.32
N SER A 320 -4.27 -9.00 -18.37
CA SER A 320 -5.67 -9.34 -18.64
C SER A 320 -6.42 -8.19 -19.35
N ILE A 321 -6.28 -6.96 -18.84
CA ILE A 321 -6.90 -5.75 -19.41
C ILE A 321 -6.36 -5.47 -20.81
N LEU A 322 -5.04 -5.57 -21.00
CA LEU A 322 -4.40 -5.38 -22.30
C LEU A 322 -4.87 -6.41 -23.32
N CYS A 323 -4.95 -7.69 -22.94
CA CYS A 323 -5.46 -8.74 -23.83
C CYS A 323 -6.91 -8.47 -24.25
N LEU A 324 -7.76 -8.02 -23.32
CA LEU A 324 -9.14 -7.64 -23.63
C LEU A 324 -9.21 -6.42 -24.56
N ALA A 325 -8.42 -5.38 -24.28
CA ALA A 325 -8.35 -4.19 -25.12
C ALA A 325 -7.89 -4.52 -26.55
N PHE A 326 -6.87 -5.38 -26.69
CA PHE A 326 -6.45 -5.87 -27.99
C PHE A 326 -7.55 -6.67 -28.69
N ALA A 327 -8.26 -7.55 -27.99
CA ALA A 327 -9.39 -8.28 -28.55
C ALA A 327 -10.48 -7.33 -29.09
N LEU A 328 -10.80 -6.25 -28.37
CA LEU A 328 -11.77 -5.25 -28.80
C LEU A 328 -11.32 -4.52 -30.08
N VAL A 329 -10.05 -4.12 -30.16
CA VAL A 329 -9.48 -3.51 -31.37
C VAL A 329 -9.54 -4.49 -32.56
N LEU A 330 -9.22 -5.76 -32.33
CA LEU A 330 -9.31 -6.80 -33.36
C LEU A 330 -10.75 -7.04 -33.82
N ILE A 331 -11.74 -6.97 -32.93
CA ILE A 331 -13.17 -7.07 -33.28
C ILE A 331 -13.59 -5.88 -34.15
N VAL A 332 -13.22 -4.66 -33.77
CA VAL A 332 -13.56 -3.44 -34.54
C VAL A 332 -12.91 -3.49 -35.93
N THR A 333 -11.63 -3.85 -36.01
CA THR A 333 -10.93 -3.97 -37.31
C THR A 333 -11.52 -5.09 -38.18
N LEU A 334 -11.88 -6.24 -37.59
CA LEU A 334 -12.59 -7.31 -38.28
C LEU A 334 -13.93 -6.83 -38.83
N ALA A 335 -14.72 -6.08 -38.04
CA ALA A 335 -16.00 -5.53 -38.46
C ALA A 335 -15.84 -4.56 -39.66
N ILE A 336 -14.85 -3.66 -39.61
CA ILE A 336 -14.53 -2.74 -40.71
C ILE A 336 -14.17 -3.51 -41.98
N LEU A 337 -13.32 -4.53 -41.88
CA LEU A 337 -12.92 -5.35 -43.03
C LEU A 337 -14.09 -6.15 -43.62
N ILE A 338 -14.98 -6.67 -42.78
CA ILE A 338 -16.20 -7.36 -43.23
C ILE A 338 -17.12 -6.37 -43.96
N MET A 339 -17.33 -5.17 -43.43
CA MET A 339 -18.14 -4.13 -44.10
C MET A 339 -17.54 -3.77 -45.47
N LYS A 340 -16.22 -3.55 -45.53
CA LYS A 340 -15.54 -3.24 -46.80
C LYS A 340 -15.67 -4.39 -47.81
N ALA A 341 -15.47 -5.63 -47.38
CA ALA A 341 -15.61 -6.80 -48.25
C ALA A 341 -17.05 -6.98 -48.78
N ARG A 342 -18.07 -6.65 -47.95
CA ARG A 342 -19.47 -6.64 -48.39
C ARG A 342 -19.72 -5.57 -49.46
N ASN A 343 -19.20 -4.36 -49.27
CA ASN A 343 -19.35 -3.28 -50.25
C ASN A 343 -18.68 -3.62 -51.59
N GLU A 344 -17.45 -4.17 -51.56
CA GLU A 344 -16.74 -4.61 -52.77
C GLU A 344 -17.52 -5.73 -53.50
N LYS A 345 -18.11 -6.67 -52.76
CA LYS A 345 -18.94 -7.73 -53.34
C LYS A 345 -20.19 -7.16 -54.03
N GLN A 346 -20.86 -6.21 -53.39
CA GLN A 346 -22.06 -5.58 -53.94
C GLN A 346 -21.73 -4.82 -55.23
N GLU A 347 -20.61 -4.09 -55.27
CA GLU A 347 -20.16 -3.38 -56.47
C GLU A 347 -19.88 -4.33 -57.65
N VAL A 348 -19.29 -5.51 -57.39
CA VAL A 348 -19.04 -6.52 -58.43
C VAL A 348 -20.36 -7.11 -58.95
N GLU A 349 -21.32 -7.42 -58.07
CA GLU A 349 -22.63 -7.93 -58.47
C GLU A 349 -23.43 -6.91 -59.29
N ASP A 350 -23.37 -5.63 -58.92
CA ASP A 350 -24.02 -4.54 -59.66
C ASP A 350 -23.41 -4.35 -61.06
N ARG A 351 -22.07 -4.43 -61.18
CA ARG A 351 -21.39 -4.39 -62.49
C ARG A 351 -21.76 -5.57 -63.39
N GLN A 352 -21.86 -6.78 -62.84
CA GLN A 352 -22.28 -7.97 -63.58
C GLN A 352 -23.73 -7.86 -64.07
N ARG A 353 -24.63 -7.31 -63.25
CA ARG A 353 -26.02 -7.06 -63.64
C ARG A 353 -26.12 -6.05 -64.78
N LEU A 354 -25.35 -4.96 -64.73
CA LEU A 354 -25.31 -3.98 -65.81
C LEU A 354 -24.81 -4.59 -67.13
N GLN A 355 -23.80 -5.46 -67.09
CA GLN A 355 -23.30 -6.16 -68.28
C GLN A 355 -24.28 -7.19 -68.86
N ALA A 356 -25.20 -7.74 -68.07
CA ALA A 356 -26.21 -8.68 -68.55
C ALA A 356 -27.43 -8.00 -69.21
N VAL A 357 -27.61 -6.70 -68.98
CA VAL A 357 -28.70 -5.90 -69.56
C VAL A 357 -28.30 -5.29 -70.91
N ILE A 358 -27.01 -5.03 -71.11
CA ILE A 358 -26.42 -4.61 -72.39
C ILE A 358 -26.28 -5.83 -73.29
#